data_AF-A0AAE0ZD56-F1
#
_entry.id   AF-A0AAE0ZD56-F1
#
_cell.length_a   1.000
_cell.length_b   1.000
_cell.length_c   1.000
_cell.angle_alpha   90.00
_cell.angle_beta   90.00
_cell.angle_gamma   90.00
#
_symmetry.space_group_name_H-M   'P 1'
#
loop_
_entity.id
_entity.type
_entity.pdbx_description
1 polymer ?
#
loop_
_entity_poly.entity_id
_entity_poly.type
_entity_poly.pdbx_seq_one_letter_code
_entity_poly.pdbx_strand_id
1 'polypeptide(L)'
;MLPVLKDHTIITVCCLGCVTFLAVITRSMAVGIFDLHLINNTKSKHTVGQQLCKDLGYDGLAVLSSPEAYRLGLEIRAPVRLSDKSRVSVGLYFKSNSRSLRWADDGMVADDTPWADPSPVVSETKPFGRLKGDGTLLTTGNAFETYSLCGKQYTKEAFGKKLFGKKPDGQTSYISQKKTTSFMRCVGTCSTTSRCRAAEYNLNISTCTIFDTSMFSGFSQNEGTNTFIRDGY
;
A
#
# COMPACT_ATOMS: atom_id res chain seq x y z
N MET A 1 -46.74 -16.45 -47.47
CA MET A 1 -45.95 -15.47 -48.24
C MET A 1 -44.85 -14.92 -47.34
N LEU A 2 -43.62 -15.39 -47.53
CA LEU A 2 -42.35 -14.69 -47.26
C LEU A 2 -41.86 -14.12 -48.62
N PRO A 3 -40.83 -13.24 -48.74
CA PRO A 3 -39.97 -12.55 -47.76
C PRO A 3 -39.91 -11.00 -48.01
N VAL A 4 -39.07 -10.15 -47.38
CA VAL A 4 -37.69 -9.78 -47.79
C VAL A 4 -37.03 -8.91 -46.69
N LEU A 5 -35.81 -9.30 -46.28
CA LEU A 5 -34.85 -8.54 -45.46
C LEU A 5 -34.21 -7.39 -46.27
N LYS A 6 -33.88 -6.27 -45.60
CA LYS A 6 -33.00 -5.21 -46.12
C LYS A 6 -31.63 -5.21 -45.42
N ASP A 7 -30.64 -4.83 -46.21
CA ASP A 7 -29.21 -5.11 -46.11
C ASP A 7 -28.45 -4.48 -44.94
N HIS A 8 -27.45 -5.22 -44.47
CA HIS A 8 -26.30 -4.74 -43.70
C HIS A 8 -25.11 -4.54 -44.64
N THR A 9 -24.60 -3.31 -44.72
CA THR A 9 -23.33 -2.99 -45.39
C THR A 9 -22.16 -3.36 -44.47
N ILE A 10 -21.37 -4.37 -44.87
CA ILE A 10 -20.10 -4.74 -44.25
C ILE A 10 -18.98 -4.06 -45.03
N ILE A 11 -18.21 -3.18 -44.38
CA ILE A 11 -16.97 -2.64 -44.92
C ILE A 11 -15.84 -3.60 -44.52
N THR A 12 -15.36 -4.39 -45.48
CA THR A 12 -14.16 -5.21 -45.34
C THR A 12 -12.93 -4.37 -45.67
N VAL A 13 -12.16 -3.99 -44.66
CA VAL A 13 -10.80 -3.44 -44.84
C VAL A 13 -9.81 -4.59 -44.69
N CYS A 14 -9.30 -5.10 -45.82
CA CYS A 14 -8.13 -5.96 -45.88
C CYS A 14 -6.85 -5.12 -45.71
N CYS A 15 -6.24 -5.16 -44.53
CA CYS A 15 -4.82 -4.85 -44.38
C CYS A 15 -4.10 -6.08 -43.80
N LEU A 16 -3.31 -6.71 -44.66
CA LEU A 16 -2.26 -7.66 -44.35
C LEU A 16 -1.31 -7.07 -43.29
N GLY A 17 -1.08 -7.79 -42.18
CA GLY A 17 0.16 -7.67 -41.42
C GLY A 17 0.18 -6.72 -40.22
N CYS A 18 -0.88 -6.64 -39.42
CA CYS A 18 -0.78 -6.06 -38.07
C CYS A 18 -0.74 -7.20 -37.03
N VAL A 19 0.47 -7.60 -36.63
CA VAL A 19 0.67 -8.49 -35.48
C VAL A 19 0.30 -7.69 -34.24
N THR A 20 -0.97 -7.76 -33.84
CA THR A 20 -1.43 -7.24 -32.56
C THR A 20 -0.79 -8.10 -31.46
N PHE A 21 0.31 -7.61 -30.88
CA PHE A 21 0.79 -8.10 -29.60
C PHE A 21 -0.31 -7.86 -28.56
N LEU A 22 -1.10 -8.90 -28.29
CA LEU A 22 -1.96 -8.94 -27.12
C LEU A 22 -1.04 -8.91 -25.90
N ALA A 23 -0.85 -7.73 -25.31
CA ALA A 23 -0.27 -7.59 -23.99
C ALA A 23 -1.29 -8.17 -22.99
N VAL A 24 -1.19 -9.48 -22.73
CA VAL A 24 -1.93 -10.12 -21.65
C VAL A 24 -1.33 -9.60 -20.34
N ILE A 25 -1.89 -8.51 -19.82
CA ILE A 25 -1.62 -8.06 -18.45
C ILE A 25 -2.31 -9.06 -17.52
N THR A 26 -1.64 -10.18 -17.23
CA THR A 26 -2.08 -11.10 -16.18
C THR A 26 -1.91 -10.42 -14.83
N ARG A 27 -2.97 -9.77 -14.33
CA ARG A 27 -3.09 -9.48 -12.89
C ARG A 27 -3.62 -10.75 -12.22
N SER A 28 -2.73 -11.49 -11.56
CA SER A 28 -3.03 -12.67 -10.75
C SER A 28 -2.03 -12.66 -9.59
N MET A 29 -2.34 -12.90 -8.31
CA MET A 29 -3.52 -13.45 -7.63
C MET A 29 -3.71 -12.71 -6.30
N ALA A 30 -4.96 -12.48 -5.89
CA ALA A 30 -5.30 -12.24 -4.49
C ALA A 30 -5.40 -13.59 -3.77
N VAL A 31 -4.99 -13.67 -2.51
CA VAL A 31 -5.87 -14.11 -1.41
C VAL A 31 -5.24 -13.62 -0.10
N GLY A 32 -5.78 -12.50 0.36
CA GLY A 32 -5.44 -11.92 1.65
C GLY A 32 -5.86 -10.45 1.77
N ILE A 33 -7.10 -10.14 1.42
CA ILE A 33 -7.57 -8.75 1.29
C ILE A 33 -7.47 -8.06 2.65
N PHE A 34 -6.92 -6.85 2.68
CA PHE A 34 -7.01 -5.98 3.84
C PHE A 34 -8.48 -5.81 4.22
N ASP A 35 -8.89 -6.33 5.38
CA ASP A 35 -10.24 -6.13 5.89
C ASP A 35 -10.28 -4.84 6.68
N LEU A 36 -10.79 -3.79 6.02
CA LEU A 36 -10.91 -2.44 6.57
C LEU A 36 -12.38 -2.04 6.65
N HIS A 37 -12.76 -1.37 7.72
CA HIS A 37 -14.13 -0.91 7.94
C HIS A 37 -14.16 0.47 8.57
N LEU A 38 -14.96 1.39 8.02
CA LEU A 38 -15.07 2.75 8.53
C LEU A 38 -16.34 2.91 9.36
N ILE A 39 -16.18 3.22 10.64
CA ILE A 39 -17.27 3.62 11.53
C ILE A 39 -17.62 5.08 11.21
N ASN A 40 -18.66 5.30 10.40
CA ASN A 40 -19.06 6.62 9.90
C ASN A 40 -20.35 7.18 10.54
N ASN A 41 -21.02 6.42 11.39
CA ASN A 41 -22.25 6.81 12.08
C ASN A 41 -22.00 7.52 13.42
N THR A 42 -20.76 7.54 13.92
CA THR A 42 -20.39 8.15 15.20
C THR A 42 -18.96 8.66 15.15
N LYS A 43 -18.73 9.83 15.76
CA LYS A 43 -17.39 10.36 16.01
C LYS A 43 -17.01 10.05 17.44
N SER A 44 -15.76 9.69 17.66
CA SER A 44 -15.25 9.36 18.98
C SER A 44 -13.79 9.75 19.14
N LYS A 45 -13.33 9.84 20.39
CA LYS A 45 -11.91 9.98 20.71
C LYS A 45 -11.16 8.75 20.23
N HIS A 46 -9.86 8.91 19.96
CA HIS A 46 -9.05 7.85 19.35
C HIS A 46 -9.06 6.55 20.16
N THR A 47 -8.90 6.64 21.48
CA THR A 47 -8.94 5.47 22.39
C THR A 47 -10.30 4.79 22.43
N VAL A 48 -11.39 5.54 22.28
CA VAL A 48 -12.76 5.00 22.19
C VAL A 48 -12.95 4.32 20.84
N GLY A 49 -12.48 4.94 19.75
CA GLY A 49 -12.47 4.36 18.42
C GLY A 49 -11.75 3.01 18.34
N GLN A 50 -10.59 2.92 19.00
CA GLN A 50 -9.85 1.66 19.15
C GLN A 50 -10.68 0.57 19.82
N GLN A 51 -11.42 0.89 20.88
CA GLN A 51 -12.27 -0.08 21.57
C GLN A 51 -13.47 -0.49 20.70
N LEU A 52 -14.14 0.48 20.07
CA LEU A 52 -15.27 0.22 19.17
C LEU A 52 -14.87 -0.74 18.03
N CYS A 53 -13.68 -0.57 17.44
CA CYS A 53 -13.20 -1.50 16.43
C CYS A 53 -13.02 -2.93 16.97
N LYS A 54 -12.52 -3.08 18.20
CA LYS A 54 -12.38 -4.39 18.85
C LYS A 54 -13.73 -5.02 19.14
N ASP A 55 -14.69 -4.23 19.59
CA ASP A 55 -16.06 -4.69 19.87
C ASP A 55 -16.77 -5.19 18.58
N LEU A 56 -16.35 -4.69 17.41
CA LEU A 56 -16.80 -5.16 16.10
C LEU A 56 -16.03 -6.40 15.57
N GLY A 57 -15.07 -6.94 16.32
CA GLY A 57 -14.31 -8.14 15.93
C GLY A 57 -13.04 -7.88 15.09
N TYR A 58 -12.60 -6.62 15.01
CA TYR A 58 -11.32 -6.23 14.40
C TYR A 58 -10.18 -6.22 15.44
N ASP A 59 -8.92 -6.13 14.98
CA ASP A 59 -7.76 -6.05 15.88
C ASP A 59 -7.64 -4.67 16.56
N GLY A 60 -8.34 -3.68 16.00
CA GLY A 60 -8.35 -2.29 16.46
C GLY A 60 -8.44 -1.33 15.28
N LEU A 61 -7.88 -0.13 15.45
CA LEU A 61 -7.71 0.84 14.39
C LEU A 61 -6.77 0.32 13.30
N ALA A 62 -7.08 0.64 12.05
CA ALA A 62 -6.43 0.14 10.86
C ALA A 62 -4.96 0.54 10.75
N VAL A 63 -4.11 -0.41 10.38
CA VAL A 63 -2.70 -0.18 10.05
C VAL A 63 -2.60 0.11 8.55
N LEU A 64 -2.15 1.32 8.21
CA LEU A 64 -1.97 1.77 6.82
C LEU A 64 -0.47 1.85 6.46
N SER A 65 0.31 0.86 6.93
CA SER A 65 1.77 0.84 6.80
C SER A 65 2.29 0.41 5.42
N SER A 66 1.37 0.01 4.54
CA SER A 66 1.62 -0.41 3.17
C SER A 66 0.89 0.53 2.20
N PRO A 67 1.46 0.85 1.02
CA PRO A 67 0.75 1.61 -0.02
C PRO A 67 -0.61 1.01 -0.38
N GLU A 68 -0.71 -0.31 -0.37
CA GLU A 68 -1.92 -1.06 -0.68
C GLU A 68 -3.02 -0.84 0.36
N ALA A 69 -2.68 -0.94 1.66
CA ALA A 69 -3.62 -0.69 2.75
C ALA A 69 -4.02 0.79 2.77
N TYR A 70 -3.07 1.69 2.55
CA TYR A 70 -3.33 3.12 2.50
C TYR A 70 -4.30 3.48 1.38
N ARG A 71 -4.08 2.99 0.15
CA ARG A 71 -4.98 3.21 -0.98
C ARG A 71 -6.39 2.69 -0.70
N LEU A 72 -6.52 1.47 -0.16
CA LEU A 72 -7.83 0.94 0.24
C LEU A 72 -8.48 1.80 1.33
N GLY A 73 -7.68 2.27 2.29
CA GLY A 73 -8.11 3.21 3.32
C GLY A 73 -8.63 4.53 2.74
N LEU A 74 -8.06 5.03 1.64
CA LEU A 74 -8.53 6.19 0.88
C LEU A 74 -9.84 5.92 0.12
N GLU A 75 -9.99 4.73 -0.47
CA GLU A 75 -11.19 4.34 -1.20
C GLU A 75 -12.40 4.22 -0.25
N ILE A 76 -12.24 3.52 0.88
CA ILE A 76 -13.32 3.26 1.85
C ILE A 76 -13.90 4.53 2.46
N ARG A 77 -13.07 5.57 2.64
CA ARG A 77 -13.50 6.84 3.21
C ARG A 77 -14.12 7.80 2.21
N ALA A 78 -13.90 7.60 0.91
CA ALA A 78 -14.36 8.52 -0.13
C ALA A 78 -15.88 8.84 -0.05
N PRO A 79 -16.77 7.87 0.28
CA PRO A 79 -18.21 8.14 0.40
C PRO A 79 -18.60 9.09 1.54
N VAL A 80 -17.77 9.26 2.57
CA VAL A 80 -18.15 9.98 3.80
C VAL A 80 -18.10 11.52 3.64
N ARG A 81 -17.81 12.04 2.43
CA ARG A 81 -17.68 13.49 2.13
C ARG A 81 -17.05 14.25 3.30
N LEU A 82 -15.89 13.75 3.70
CA LEU A 82 -15.10 14.34 4.77
C LEU A 82 -14.71 15.75 4.31
N SER A 83 -15.22 16.77 4.99
CA SER A 83 -14.65 18.11 4.83
C SER A 83 -13.15 18.07 5.08
N ASP A 84 -12.38 19.04 4.63
CA ASP A 84 -10.93 19.11 4.90
C ASP A 84 -10.60 19.09 6.40
N LYS A 85 -11.58 19.46 7.24
CA LYS A 85 -11.51 19.43 8.71
C LYS A 85 -11.79 18.05 9.30
N SER A 86 -12.44 17.17 8.54
CA SER A 86 -12.77 15.82 8.96
C SER A 86 -11.53 14.93 8.89
N ARG A 87 -11.36 14.12 9.92
CA ARG A 87 -10.19 13.25 10.10
C ARG A 87 -10.70 11.87 10.46
N VAL A 88 -9.90 10.86 10.15
CA VAL A 88 -10.18 9.46 10.47
C VAL A 88 -9.05 8.96 11.37
N SER A 89 -9.40 8.39 12.52
CA SER A 89 -8.43 7.74 13.41
C SER A 89 -7.95 6.44 12.78
N VAL A 90 -6.64 6.22 12.80
CA VAL A 90 -5.95 5.05 12.26
C VAL A 90 -4.97 4.52 13.30
N GLY A 91 -4.55 3.27 13.19
CA GLY A 91 -3.68 2.60 14.16
C GLY A 91 -2.23 3.03 14.08
N LEU A 92 -1.95 4.33 14.25
CA LEU A 92 -0.62 4.93 14.28
C LEU A 92 -0.44 5.63 15.63
N TYR A 93 0.64 5.30 16.33
CA TYR A 93 0.86 5.70 17.71
C TYR A 93 2.28 6.20 17.93
N PHE A 94 2.44 7.17 18.83
CA PHE A 94 3.73 7.45 19.44
C PHE A 94 4.00 6.45 20.57
N LYS A 95 5.16 5.81 20.53
CA LYS A 95 5.64 4.88 21.56
C LYS A 95 6.75 5.57 22.36
N SER A 96 6.48 5.85 23.64
CA SER A 96 7.39 6.60 24.51
C SER A 96 8.72 5.88 24.75
N ASN A 97 8.70 4.56 24.89
CA ASN A 97 9.89 3.73 25.08
C ASN A 97 10.89 3.85 23.91
N SER A 98 10.40 3.84 22.66
CA SER A 98 11.22 3.92 21.46
C SER A 98 11.33 5.33 20.89
N ARG A 99 10.71 6.31 21.54
CA ARG A 99 10.57 7.71 21.08
C ARG A 99 10.28 7.83 19.58
N SER A 100 9.40 6.97 19.07
CA SER A 100 9.12 6.87 17.63
C SER A 100 7.65 6.61 17.34
N LEU A 101 7.24 6.99 16.14
CA LEU A 101 5.92 6.63 15.61
C LEU A 101 5.94 5.19 15.13
N ARG A 102 4.92 4.43 15.51
CA ARG A 102 4.72 3.04 15.14
C ARG A 102 3.27 2.75 14.83
N TRP A 103 3.06 1.87 13.89
CA TRP A 103 1.75 1.31 13.61
C TRP A 103 1.30 0.37 14.74
N ALA A 104 0.02 0.05 14.78
CA ALA A 104 -0.58 -0.82 15.80
C ALA A 104 0.01 -2.24 15.79
N ASP A 105 0.59 -2.66 14.66
CA ASP A 105 1.34 -3.92 14.50
C ASP A 105 2.81 -3.80 14.94
N ASP A 106 3.15 -2.72 15.68
CA ASP A 106 4.51 -2.30 16.04
C ASP A 106 5.45 -2.05 14.85
N GLY A 107 4.91 -2.04 13.62
CA GLY A 107 5.64 -1.72 12.40
C GLY A 107 6.13 -0.27 12.40
N MET A 108 7.34 -0.06 11.90
CA MET A 108 7.88 1.29 11.69
C MET A 108 7.18 1.99 10.53
N VAL A 109 7.10 3.30 10.63
CA VAL A 109 6.61 4.16 9.55
C VAL A 109 7.66 4.22 8.44
N ALA A 110 7.23 4.22 7.18
CA ALA A 110 8.14 4.30 6.04
C ALA A 110 8.51 5.77 5.74
N ASP A 111 9.66 5.99 5.12
CA ASP A 111 10.18 7.34 4.89
C ASP A 111 9.28 8.15 3.92
N ASP A 112 8.63 7.46 2.98
CA ASP A 112 7.67 8.03 2.01
C ASP A 112 6.24 8.13 2.52
N THR A 113 6.02 7.97 3.83
CA THR A 113 4.67 8.11 4.40
C THR A 113 4.11 9.50 4.09
N PRO A 114 2.87 9.62 3.58
CA PRO A 114 2.31 10.86 3.06
C PRO A 114 1.91 11.80 4.19
N TRP A 115 2.89 12.40 4.86
CA TRP A 115 2.68 13.31 5.98
C TRP A 115 2.00 14.60 5.53
N ALA A 116 1.19 15.17 6.42
CA ALA A 116 0.69 16.53 6.27
C ALA A 116 1.86 17.51 6.37
N ASP A 117 1.73 18.68 5.73
CA ASP A 117 2.72 19.75 5.81
C ASP A 117 2.35 20.74 6.95
N PRO A 118 3.23 21.00 7.94
CA PRO A 118 4.55 20.38 8.14
C PRO A 118 4.47 18.96 8.69
N SER A 119 5.46 18.13 8.32
CA SER A 119 5.58 16.75 8.81
C SER A 119 5.45 16.71 10.34
N PRO A 120 4.74 15.72 10.90
CA PRO A 120 4.43 15.71 12.32
C PRO A 120 5.71 15.61 13.16
N VAL A 121 5.88 16.56 14.06
CA VAL A 121 6.90 16.47 15.10
C VAL A 121 6.50 15.35 16.06
N VAL A 122 7.37 14.36 16.18
CA VAL A 122 7.22 13.23 17.11
C VAL A 122 7.10 13.77 18.54
N SER A 123 5.94 13.60 19.19
CA SER A 123 5.66 14.20 20.50
C SER A 123 4.69 13.38 21.33
N GLU A 124 4.95 13.31 22.64
CA GLU A 124 4.06 12.72 23.65
C GLU A 124 2.70 13.44 23.74
N THR A 125 2.67 14.74 23.44
CA THR A 125 1.43 15.54 23.48
C THR A 125 0.49 15.26 22.31
N LYS A 126 1.02 14.67 21.24
CA LYS A 126 0.27 14.31 20.02
C LYS A 126 0.55 12.85 19.65
N PRO A 127 0.11 11.88 20.46
CA PRO A 127 0.56 10.52 20.28
C PRO A 127 -0.28 9.70 19.30
N PHE A 128 -1.34 10.27 18.70
CA PHE A 128 -2.30 9.51 17.88
C PHE A 128 -2.32 9.96 16.42
N GLY A 129 -2.14 9.02 15.50
CA GLY A 129 -2.17 9.26 14.07
C GLY A 129 -3.58 9.36 13.50
N ARG A 130 -3.74 10.23 12.50
CA ARG A 130 -5.00 10.47 11.80
C ARG A 130 -4.77 10.70 10.32
N LEU A 131 -5.73 10.24 9.52
CA LEU A 131 -5.82 10.45 8.09
C LEU A 131 -6.73 11.65 7.78
N LYS A 132 -6.23 12.68 7.11
CA LYS A 132 -6.93 13.94 6.76
C LYS A 132 -7.78 13.83 5.49
N GLY A 133 -8.72 14.76 5.30
CA GLY A 133 -9.50 15.00 4.07
C GLY A 133 -8.74 14.80 2.73
N ASP A 134 -7.52 15.29 2.65
CA ASP A 134 -6.64 15.24 1.47
C ASP A 134 -5.81 13.95 1.32
N GLY A 135 -5.97 12.98 2.24
CA GLY A 135 -5.22 11.73 2.26
C GLY A 135 -3.98 11.77 3.14
N THR A 136 -3.49 12.95 3.53
CA THR A 136 -2.26 13.04 4.33
C THR A 136 -2.42 12.55 5.77
N LEU A 137 -1.32 12.11 6.38
CA LEU A 137 -1.25 11.63 7.77
C LEU A 137 -0.69 12.72 8.70
N LEU A 138 -1.21 12.80 9.91
CA LEU A 138 -0.67 13.65 10.97
C LEU A 138 -0.89 13.05 12.34
N THR A 139 -0.28 13.64 13.36
CA THR A 139 -0.48 13.24 14.76
C THR A 139 -1.22 14.30 15.56
N THR A 140 -2.07 13.87 16.50
CA THR A 140 -2.84 14.74 17.40
C THR A 140 -2.90 14.19 18.82
N GLY A 141 -3.34 15.02 19.77
CA GLY A 141 -3.82 14.56 21.08
C GLY A 141 -5.12 13.75 20.99
N ASN A 142 -5.57 13.20 22.13
CA ASN A 142 -6.79 12.38 22.21
C ASN A 142 -8.11 13.19 22.22
N ALA A 143 -8.04 14.50 22.39
CA ALA A 143 -9.23 15.32 22.68
C ALA A 143 -10.21 15.42 21.50
N PHE A 144 -9.73 15.29 20.26
CA PHE A 144 -10.55 15.50 19.06
C PHE A 144 -11.33 14.25 18.68
N GLU A 145 -12.65 14.40 18.50
CA GLU A 145 -13.52 13.32 18.04
C GLU A 145 -13.50 13.18 16.52
N THR A 146 -13.40 11.94 16.04
CA THR A 146 -13.27 11.59 14.62
C THR A 146 -13.95 10.29 14.29
N TYR A 147 -14.16 10.02 13.00
CA TYR A 147 -14.47 8.68 12.55
C TYR A 147 -13.28 7.74 12.81
N SER A 148 -13.56 6.44 12.86
CA SER A 148 -12.55 5.42 13.15
C SER A 148 -12.48 4.42 12.00
N LEU A 149 -11.29 4.21 11.45
CA LEU A 149 -11.05 3.15 10.48
C LEU A 149 -10.55 1.94 11.24
N CYS A 150 -11.33 0.87 11.24
CA CYS A 150 -11.00 -0.42 11.82
C CYS A 150 -10.25 -1.26 10.79
N GLY A 151 -9.36 -2.14 11.26
CA GLY A 151 -8.64 -3.04 10.37
C GLY A 151 -8.27 -4.36 11.04
N LYS A 152 -8.22 -5.42 10.22
CA LYS A 152 -7.77 -6.75 10.63
C LYS A 152 -6.53 -7.16 9.86
N GLN A 153 -5.56 -7.71 10.57
CA GLN A 153 -4.22 -7.97 10.08
C GLN A 153 -4.04 -9.46 9.73
N TYR A 154 -4.81 -9.96 8.76
CA TYR A 154 -4.68 -11.37 8.37
C TYR A 154 -3.43 -11.62 7.52
N THR A 155 -3.19 -10.77 6.53
CA THR A 155 -2.15 -10.93 5.50
C THR A 155 -1.86 -9.58 4.86
N LYS A 156 -0.61 -9.36 4.43
CA LYS A 156 -0.22 -8.15 3.68
C LYS A 156 -0.13 -8.50 2.19
N GLU A 157 -1.01 -7.91 1.38
CA GLU A 157 -0.89 -7.95 -0.07
C GLU A 157 0.14 -6.92 -0.55
N ALA A 158 0.82 -7.22 -1.66
CA ALA A 158 1.63 -6.24 -2.37
C ALA A 158 1.15 -6.09 -3.81
N PHE A 159 1.00 -4.83 -4.22
CA PHE A 159 0.75 -4.45 -5.60
C PHE A 159 1.99 -3.73 -6.12
N GLY A 160 2.38 -4.09 -7.33
CA GLY A 160 3.60 -3.53 -7.88
C GLY A 160 3.90 -3.97 -9.30
N LYS A 161 5.05 -3.54 -9.78
CA LYS A 161 5.54 -3.77 -11.13
C LYS A 161 6.79 -4.64 -11.09
N LYS A 162 6.94 -5.49 -12.10
CA LYS A 162 8.13 -6.30 -12.31
C LYS A 162 9.00 -5.66 -13.38
N LEU A 163 10.29 -5.50 -13.09
CA LEU A 163 11.32 -5.12 -14.02
C LEU A 163 12.24 -6.31 -14.29
N PHE A 164 12.31 -6.73 -15.54
CA PHE A 164 13.21 -7.79 -15.99
C PHE A 164 14.57 -7.21 -16.36
N GLY A 165 15.64 -7.90 -15.99
CA GLY A 165 17.01 -7.49 -16.34
C GLY A 165 17.42 -6.15 -15.75
N LYS A 166 16.82 -5.73 -14.62
CA LYS A 166 17.13 -4.46 -13.96
C LYS A 166 17.35 -4.67 -12.48
N LYS A 167 18.32 -3.95 -11.93
CA LYS A 167 18.61 -3.87 -10.49
C LYS A 167 18.40 -2.45 -9.96
N PRO A 168 18.17 -2.26 -8.65
CA PRO A 168 18.27 -0.96 -8.02
C PRO A 168 19.67 -0.36 -8.20
N ASP A 169 19.73 0.92 -8.55
CA ASP A 169 20.97 1.68 -8.77
C ASP A 169 21.24 2.64 -7.60
N GLY A 170 22.51 3.03 -7.43
CA GLY A 170 22.90 3.94 -6.34
C GLY A 170 22.58 3.38 -4.95
N GLN A 171 22.72 2.06 -4.77
CA GLN A 171 22.37 1.39 -3.51
C GLN A 171 23.23 1.90 -2.36
N THR A 172 22.62 2.45 -1.32
CA THR A 172 23.32 2.93 -0.11
C THR A 172 23.25 1.92 1.03
N SER A 173 22.18 1.14 1.10
CA SER A 173 21.92 0.12 2.12
C SER A 173 20.80 -0.82 1.66
N TYR A 174 20.41 -1.77 2.52
CA TYR A 174 19.26 -2.65 2.30
C TYR A 174 18.55 -2.94 3.62
N ILE A 175 17.26 -3.26 3.57
CA ILE A 175 16.50 -3.67 4.76
C ILE A 175 16.90 -5.09 5.15
N SER A 176 16.97 -6.00 4.18
CA SER A 176 17.43 -7.37 4.40
C SER A 176 17.94 -8.01 3.12
N GLN A 177 18.84 -8.99 3.28
CA GLN A 177 19.34 -9.82 2.20
C GLN A 177 19.31 -11.29 2.64
N LYS A 178 18.77 -12.17 1.81
CA LYS A 178 18.68 -13.61 2.12
C LYS A 178 18.68 -14.47 0.86
N LYS A 179 19.22 -15.68 0.96
CA LYS A 179 19.07 -16.69 -0.08
C LYS A 179 17.60 -17.09 -0.21
N THR A 180 17.11 -17.17 -1.44
CA THR A 180 15.77 -17.65 -1.74
C THR A 180 15.77 -18.39 -3.07
N THR A 181 14.90 -19.38 -3.21
CA THR A 181 14.87 -20.23 -4.41
C THR A 181 14.03 -19.67 -5.56
N SER A 182 13.31 -18.56 -5.34
CA SER A 182 12.49 -17.96 -6.40
C SER A 182 12.26 -16.47 -6.23
N PHE A 183 12.04 -15.81 -7.36
CA PHE A 183 11.60 -14.41 -7.44
C PHE A 183 10.31 -14.18 -6.65
N MET A 184 9.33 -15.08 -6.76
CA MET A 184 8.04 -14.92 -6.05
C MET A 184 8.20 -14.95 -4.52
N ARG A 185 9.12 -15.75 -3.99
CA ARG A 185 9.46 -15.70 -2.55
C ARG A 185 10.12 -14.39 -2.14
N CYS A 186 10.90 -13.78 -3.04
CA CYS A 186 11.47 -12.46 -2.83
C CYS A 186 10.37 -11.39 -2.75
N VAL A 187 9.42 -11.42 -3.70
CA VAL A 187 8.23 -10.55 -3.70
C VAL A 187 7.40 -10.73 -2.42
N GLY A 188 7.13 -11.97 -2.01
CA GLY A 188 6.40 -12.25 -0.77
C GLY A 188 7.09 -11.68 0.47
N THR A 189 8.43 -11.75 0.53
CA THR A 189 9.20 -11.14 1.62
C THR A 189 9.04 -9.62 1.68
N CYS A 190 9.11 -8.97 0.52
CA CYS A 190 8.85 -7.54 0.40
C CYS A 190 7.42 -7.19 0.85
N SER A 191 6.44 -8.00 0.46
CA SER A 191 5.02 -7.81 0.79
C SER A 191 4.77 -7.82 2.30
N THR A 192 5.47 -8.70 3.03
CA THR A 192 5.38 -8.76 4.50
C THR A 192 6.09 -7.61 5.21
N THR A 193 6.93 -6.85 4.50
CA THR A 193 7.73 -5.75 5.05
C THR A 193 7.09 -4.41 4.68
N SER A 194 6.49 -3.71 5.65
CA SER A 194 5.79 -2.43 5.41
C SER A 194 6.63 -1.40 4.66
N ARG A 195 7.91 -1.30 5.03
CA ARG A 195 8.90 -0.39 4.44
C ARG A 195 9.44 -0.80 3.08
N CYS A 196 9.21 -2.03 2.62
CA CYS A 196 9.79 -2.47 1.36
C CYS A 196 9.13 -1.72 0.18
N ARG A 197 9.97 -1.16 -0.69
CA ARG A 197 9.57 -0.51 -1.95
C ARG A 197 10.17 -1.18 -3.19
N ALA A 198 11.33 -1.82 -3.03
CA ALA A 198 11.90 -2.64 -4.10
C ALA A 198 12.44 -3.97 -3.55
N ALA A 199 12.40 -5.00 -4.39
CA ALA A 199 12.97 -6.31 -4.10
C ALA A 199 13.74 -6.82 -5.32
N GLU A 200 15.06 -6.88 -5.21
CA GLU A 200 15.95 -7.43 -6.22
C GLU A 200 16.15 -8.92 -5.97
N TYR A 201 15.92 -9.72 -7.00
CA TYR A 201 16.28 -11.14 -7.00
C TYR A 201 17.40 -11.37 -8.00
N ASN A 202 18.57 -11.76 -7.50
CA ASN A 202 19.71 -12.15 -8.31
C ASN A 202 19.60 -13.63 -8.70
N LEU A 203 19.48 -13.90 -10.00
CA LEU A 203 19.30 -15.23 -10.57
C LEU A 203 20.52 -16.12 -10.39
N ASN A 204 21.73 -15.54 -10.48
CA ASN A 204 22.98 -16.29 -10.49
C ASN A 204 23.30 -16.87 -9.10
N ILE A 205 23.08 -16.07 -8.05
CA ILE A 205 23.37 -16.47 -6.67
C ILE A 205 22.13 -16.83 -5.84
N SER A 206 20.94 -16.75 -6.45
CA SER A 206 19.65 -17.03 -5.80
C SER A 206 19.47 -16.23 -4.49
N THR A 207 19.77 -14.93 -4.55
CA THR A 207 19.70 -14.01 -3.40
C THR A 207 18.62 -12.97 -3.64
N CYS A 208 17.80 -12.74 -2.60
CA CYS A 208 16.84 -11.66 -2.54
C CYS A 208 17.36 -10.54 -1.64
N THR A 209 17.37 -9.33 -2.15
CA THR A 209 17.67 -8.11 -1.40
C THR A 209 16.44 -7.20 -1.46
N ILE A 210 15.97 -6.71 -0.32
CA ILE A 210 14.82 -5.80 -0.27
C ILE A 210 15.25 -4.42 0.25
N PHE A 211 14.63 -3.38 -0.31
CA PHE A 211 15.05 -1.98 -0.16
C PHE A 211 13.86 -1.09 0.23
N ASP A 212 14.16 -0.05 1.01
CA ASP A 212 13.26 1.09 1.24
C ASP A 212 13.45 2.16 0.15
N THR A 213 12.55 3.14 0.07
CA THR A 213 12.55 4.24 -0.90
C THR A 213 13.85 5.07 -0.90
N SER A 214 14.52 5.18 0.25
CA SER A 214 15.72 6.01 0.45
C SER A 214 17.03 5.25 0.20
N MET A 215 16.93 3.96 -0.12
CA MET A 215 18.08 3.06 -0.23
C MET A 215 18.59 2.87 -1.66
N PHE A 216 17.91 3.44 -2.65
CA PHE A 216 18.28 3.40 -4.06
C PHE A 216 17.82 4.70 -4.75
N SER A 217 18.50 5.11 -5.81
CA SER A 217 18.19 6.35 -6.55
C SER A 217 17.50 6.11 -7.89
N GLY A 218 17.48 4.86 -8.36
CA GLY A 218 16.91 4.49 -9.64
C GLY A 218 17.11 3.01 -9.96
N PHE A 219 17.15 2.70 -11.27
CA PHE A 219 17.34 1.33 -11.75
C PHE A 219 18.32 1.31 -12.93
N SER A 220 19.27 0.38 -12.90
CA SER A 220 20.26 0.16 -13.95
C SER A 220 20.13 -1.24 -14.55
N GLN A 221 20.61 -1.42 -15.78
CA GLN A 221 20.55 -2.71 -16.48
C GLN A 221 21.43 -3.75 -15.78
N ASN A 222 20.88 -4.96 -15.60
CA ASN A 222 21.56 -6.15 -15.13
C ASN A 222 20.73 -7.41 -15.47
N GLU A 223 21.12 -8.10 -16.53
CA GLU A 223 20.42 -9.30 -17.05
C GLU A 223 20.31 -10.44 -16.04
N GLY A 224 21.22 -10.52 -15.06
CA GLY A 224 21.20 -11.53 -14.01
C GLY A 224 20.20 -11.24 -12.88
N THR A 225 19.34 -10.24 -13.02
CA THR A 225 18.44 -9.79 -11.95
C THR A 225 17.00 -9.56 -12.42
N ASN A 226 16.06 -9.83 -11.52
CA ASN A 226 14.67 -9.41 -11.66
C ASN A 226 14.30 -8.58 -10.44
N THR A 227 13.71 -7.41 -10.66
CA THR A 227 13.32 -6.51 -9.58
C THR A 227 11.81 -6.36 -9.53
N PHE A 228 11.25 -6.42 -8.33
CA PHE A 228 9.88 -6.03 -8.04
C PHE A 228 9.87 -4.65 -7.39
N ILE A 229 8.93 -3.81 -7.78
CA ILE A 229 8.74 -2.45 -7.26
C ILE A 229 7.32 -2.35 -6.74
N ARG A 230 7.13 -1.94 -5.49
CA ARG A 230 5.83 -1.50 -4.98
C ARG A 230 5.59 -0.07 -5.38
N ASP A 231 4.39 0.20 -5.85
CA ASP A 231 3.96 1.59 -6.03
C ASP A 231 3.95 2.26 -4.64
N GLY A 232 4.50 3.48 -4.53
CA GLY A 232 4.52 4.25 -3.28
C GLY A 232 3.12 4.69 -2.83
N TYR A 233 3.04 5.39 -1.69
CA TYR A 233 1.79 5.93 -1.15
C TYR A 233 1.11 6.95 -2.06
#